data_AF-A0A968WQE0-F1
#
_entry.id   AF-A0A968WQE0-F1
#
_cell.length_a   1.000
_cell.length_b   1.000
_cell.length_c   1.000
_cell.angle_alpha   90.00
_cell.angle_beta   90.00
_cell.angle_gamma   90.00
#
_symmetry.space_group_name_H-M   'P 1'
#
loop_
_entity.id
_entity.type
_entity.pdbx_description
1 polymer ?
#
loop_
_entity_poly.entity_id
_entity_poly.type
_entity_poly.pdbx_seq_one_letter_code
_entity_poly.pdbx_strand_id
1 'polypeptide(L)'
;MICVLHHIAVKGFTFAATPRFIWLGAGCAIFATVLPSFLMNAGMARTSPQATAMISTISPLVTIGLAVWILGEPFTLADALGSVMVLGGVGYFTWAESRKSATSN
;
A
#
# COMPACT_ATOMS: atom_id res chain seq x y z
N MET A 1 17.71 0.57 10.81
CA MET A 1 17.64 0.11 12.22
C MET A 1 18.33 1.02 13.23
N ILE A 2 19.32 1.84 12.85
CA ILE A 2 20.11 2.65 13.79
C ILE A 2 19.32 3.79 14.49
N CYS A 3 18.31 4.36 13.83
CA CYS A 3 17.47 5.44 14.39
C CYS A 3 16.50 4.96 15.49
N VAL A 4 16.04 3.70 15.40
CA VAL A 4 15.12 3.09 16.38
C VAL A 4 15.85 2.81 17.69
N LEU A 5 17.10 2.34 17.60
CA LEU A 5 17.96 2.12 18.76
C LEU A 5 18.22 3.42 19.54
N HIS A 6 18.45 4.53 18.84
CA HIS A 6 18.69 5.83 19.47
C HIS A 6 17.44 6.37 20.17
N HIS A 7 16.25 6.19 19.58
CA HIS A 7 15.00 6.64 20.20
C HIS A 7 14.60 5.82 21.44
N ILE A 8 14.93 4.52 21.48
CA ILE A 8 14.70 3.66 22.65
C ILE A 8 15.64 4.02 23.79
N ALA A 9 16.90 4.37 23.50
CA ALA A 9 17.89 4.72 24.50
C ALA A 9 17.70 6.12 25.12
N VAL A 10 17.16 7.10 24.37
CA VAL A 10 17.04 8.49 24.83
C VAL A 10 15.70 8.82 25.48
N LYS A 11 14.58 8.17 25.07
CA LYS A 11 13.23 8.53 25.56
C LYS A 11 12.67 7.64 26.68
N GLY A 12 13.34 6.55 27.04
CA GLY A 12 12.84 5.61 28.05
C GLY A 12 11.52 4.97 27.64
N PHE A 13 11.16 3.84 28.25
CA PHE A 13 9.83 3.24 28.13
C PHE A 13 8.79 4.10 28.87
N THR A 14 8.62 5.38 28.50
CA THR A 14 7.44 6.15 28.88
C THR A 14 6.26 5.68 28.02
N PHE A 15 5.91 4.41 28.22
CA PHE A 15 4.65 3.79 27.81
C PHE A 15 3.54 4.21 28.78
N ALA A 16 3.57 5.47 29.24
CA ALA A 16 2.42 6.13 29.83
C ALA A 16 1.55 6.67 28.69
N ALA A 17 1.19 5.77 27.76
CA ALA A 17 0.11 6.05 26.83
C ALA A 17 -1.13 6.23 27.69
N THR A 18 -1.62 7.47 27.79
CA THR A 18 -2.90 7.78 28.42
C THR A 18 -3.92 6.72 27.97
N PRO A 19 -4.77 6.14 28.83
CA PRO A 19 -5.67 5.04 28.46
C PRO A 19 -6.47 5.30 27.17
N ARG A 20 -6.76 6.57 26.89
CA ARG A 20 -7.40 7.04 25.64
C ARG A 20 -6.57 6.76 24.38
N PHE A 21 -5.24 6.92 24.42
CA PHE A 21 -4.35 6.64 23.29
C PHE A 21 -4.28 5.13 22.99
N ILE A 22 -4.28 4.29 24.02
CA ILE A 22 -4.32 2.82 23.85
C ILE A 22 -5.65 2.41 23.19
N TRP A 23 -6.78 2.96 23.65
CA TRP A 23 -8.08 2.70 23.04
C TRP A 23 -8.18 3.18 21.59
N LEU A 24 -7.66 4.37 21.28
CA LEU A 24 -7.61 4.88 19.90
C LEU A 24 -6.68 4.06 19.00
N GLY A 25 -5.51 3.67 19.51
CA GLY A 25 -4.56 2.82 18.79
C GLY A 25 -5.12 1.43 18.52
N ALA A 26 -5.78 0.82 19.52
CA ALA A 26 -6.47 -0.47 19.36
C ALA A 26 -7.61 -0.38 18.32
N GLY A 27 -8.41 0.69 18.37
CA GLY A 27 -9.45 0.94 17.36
C GLY A 27 -8.85 1.07 15.96
N CYS A 28 -7.82 1.89 15.79
CA CYS A 28 -7.15 2.08 14.50
C CYS A 28 -6.51 0.78 14.00
N ALA A 29 -5.88 -0.01 14.86
CA ALA A 29 -5.31 -1.31 14.50
C ALA A 29 -6.40 -2.26 13.98
N ILE A 30 -7.53 -2.36 14.68
CA ILE A 30 -8.64 -3.22 14.25
C ILE A 30 -9.20 -2.76 12.90
N PHE A 31 -9.49 -1.46 12.75
CA PHE A 31 -10.10 -0.93 11.52
C PHE A 31 -9.16 -0.92 10.32
N ALA A 32 -7.87 -0.61 10.51
CA ALA A 32 -6.91 -0.51 9.42
C ALA A 32 -6.25 -1.86 9.06
N THR A 33 -6.27 -2.87 9.94
CA THR A 33 -5.60 -4.16 9.69
C THR A 33 -6.53 -5.35 9.74
N VAL A 34 -7.27 -5.51 10.84
CA VAL A 34 -8.11 -6.71 11.07
C VAL A 34 -9.28 -6.71 10.09
N LEU A 35 -10.03 -5.61 10.05
CA LEU A 35 -11.20 -5.48 9.19
C LEU A 35 -10.87 -5.71 7.70
N PRO A 36 -9.89 -4.99 7.10
CA PRO A 36 -9.51 -5.23 5.71
C PRO A 36 -8.93 -6.63 5.47
N SER A 37 -8.23 -7.24 6.44
CA SER A 37 -7.76 -8.63 6.30
C SER A 37 -8.92 -9.63 6.23
N PHE A 38 -9.96 -9.45 7.06
CA PHE A 38 -11.17 -10.29 7.01
C PHE A 38 -11.96 -10.08 5.72
N LEU A 39 -12.14 -8.83 5.28
CA LEU A 39 -12.75 -8.48 3.99
C LEU A 39 -11.98 -9.11 2.82
N MET A 40 -10.65 -9.06 2.86
CA MET A 40 -9.80 -9.65 1.82
C MET A 40 -9.90 -11.18 1.84
N ASN A 41 -9.91 -11.82 3.01
CA ASN A 41 -10.10 -13.27 3.14
C ASN A 41 -11.48 -13.72 2.65
N ALA A 42 -12.55 -13.00 3.01
CA ALA A 42 -13.90 -13.27 2.51
C ALA A 42 -14.03 -12.98 1.00
N GLY A 43 -13.33 -11.95 0.52
CA GLY A 43 -13.23 -11.60 -0.89
C GLY A 43 -12.55 -12.71 -1.69
N MET A 44 -11.39 -13.20 -1.26
CA MET A 44 -10.67 -14.31 -1.89
C MET A 44 -11.51 -15.60 -1.91
N ALA A 45 -12.32 -15.87 -0.88
CA ALA A 45 -13.23 -17.01 -0.87
C ALA A 45 -14.32 -16.95 -1.97
N ARG A 46 -14.60 -15.77 -2.54
CA ARG A 46 -15.55 -15.58 -3.65
C ARG A 46 -14.92 -15.09 -4.95
N THR A 47 -13.65 -14.71 -4.93
CA THR A 47 -12.97 -14.01 -6.01
C THR A 47 -11.86 -14.89 -6.54
N SER A 48 -12.09 -15.49 -7.72
CA SER A 48 -11.08 -16.21 -8.48
C SER A 48 -9.93 -15.26 -8.86
N PRO A 49 -8.71 -15.77 -9.16
CA PRO A 49 -7.46 -15.00 -9.34
C PRO A 49 -7.54 -13.70 -10.16
N GLN A 50 -8.55 -13.59 -11.02
CA GLN A 50 -8.80 -12.47 -11.91
C GLN A 50 -9.10 -11.14 -11.20
N ALA A 51 -9.89 -11.11 -10.11
CA ALA A 51 -10.17 -9.82 -9.46
C ALA A 51 -9.06 -9.38 -8.48
N THR A 52 -8.29 -10.31 -7.91
CA THR A 52 -7.03 -9.98 -7.22
C THR A 52 -6.01 -9.37 -8.19
N ALA A 53 -5.89 -9.92 -9.39
CA ALA A 53 -5.05 -9.34 -10.44
C ALA A 53 -5.51 -7.91 -10.78
N MET A 54 -6.79 -7.70 -11.05
CA MET A 54 -7.32 -6.35 -11.36
C MET A 54 -7.06 -5.33 -10.23
N ILE A 55 -7.26 -5.70 -8.97
CA ILE A 55 -7.02 -4.80 -7.82
C ILE A 55 -5.54 -4.46 -7.69
N SER A 56 -4.65 -5.42 -7.92
CA SER A 56 -3.20 -5.22 -7.88
C SER A 56 -2.69 -4.30 -9.00
N THR A 57 -3.33 -4.29 -10.17
CA THR A 57 -2.94 -3.40 -11.28
C THR A 57 -3.46 -1.98 -11.09
N ILE A 58 -4.58 -1.81 -10.35
CA ILE A 58 -5.19 -0.51 -10.07
C ILE A 58 -4.50 0.23 -8.92
N SER A 59 -3.99 -0.49 -7.92
CA SER A 59 -3.38 0.13 -6.73
C SER A 59 -2.20 1.08 -7.03
N PRO A 60 -1.28 0.79 -7.99
CA PRO A 60 -0.19 1.70 -8.32
C PRO A 60 -0.69 2.94 -9.05
N LEU A 61 -1.69 2.79 -9.94
CA LEU A 61 -2.29 3.89 -10.69
C LEU A 61 -3.00 4.87 -9.76
N VAL A 62 -3.79 4.36 -8.80
CA VAL A 62 -4.48 5.19 -7.82
C VAL A 62 -3.49 5.91 -6.90
N THR A 63 -2.41 5.23 -6.48
CA THR A 63 -1.39 5.82 -5.62
C THR A 63 -0.61 6.94 -6.33
N ILE A 64 -0.22 6.73 -7.59
CA ILE A 64 0.44 7.77 -8.40
C ILE A 64 -0.50 8.94 -8.68
N GLY A 65 -1.77 8.64 -9.00
CA GLY A 65 -2.80 9.66 -9.20
C GLY A 65 -2.98 10.55 -7.96
N LEU A 66 -3.07 9.93 -6.78
CA LEU A 66 -3.12 10.67 -5.51
C LEU A 66 -1.84 11.47 -5.27
N ALA A 67 -0.65 10.90 -5.53
CA ALA A 67 0.61 11.62 -5.33
C ALA A 67 0.69 12.90 -6.17
N VAL A 68 0.27 12.85 -7.44
CA VAL A 68 0.24 14.02 -8.34
C VAL A 68 -0.84 15.02 -7.91
N TRP A 69 -2.01 14.55 -7.50
CA TRP A 69 -3.17 15.41 -7.23
C TRP A 69 -3.16 16.05 -5.84
N ILE A 70 -2.65 15.34 -4.83
CA ILE A 70 -2.60 15.83 -3.43
C ILE A 70 -1.36 16.67 -3.16
N LEU A 71 -0.19 16.31 -3.71
CA LEU A 71 1.06 16.86 -3.22
C LEU A 71 1.43 18.21 -3.86
N GLY A 72 1.02 18.50 -5.10
CA GLY A 72 1.15 19.82 -5.73
C GLY A 72 2.58 20.43 -5.79
N GLU A 73 3.59 19.71 -5.33
CA GLU A 73 4.99 20.11 -5.29
C GLU A 73 5.62 20.03 -6.70
N PRO A 74 6.63 20.87 -7.00
CA PRO A 74 7.30 20.86 -8.29
C PRO A 74 7.94 19.49 -8.52
N PHE A 75 7.38 18.73 -9.46
CA PHE A 75 7.78 17.38 -9.82
C PHE A 75 9.29 17.34 -10.09
N THR A 76 10.06 16.81 -9.14
CA THR A 76 11.52 16.80 -9.26
C THR A 76 11.96 15.70 -10.22
N LEU A 77 13.20 15.79 -10.74
CA LEU A 77 13.75 14.74 -11.60
C LEU A 77 13.77 13.36 -10.92
N ALA A 78 13.90 13.32 -9.59
CA ALA A 78 13.87 12.09 -8.81
C ALA A 78 12.46 11.47 -8.79
N ASP A 79 11.41 12.28 -8.62
CA ASP A 79 10.02 11.83 -8.69
C ASP A 79 9.64 11.36 -10.09
N ALA A 80 10.14 12.04 -11.11
CA ALA A 80 9.97 11.63 -12.50
C ALA A 80 10.62 10.26 -12.78
N LEU A 81 11.86 10.06 -12.32
CA LEU A 81 12.54 8.77 -12.49
C LEU A 81 11.82 7.64 -11.74
N GLY A 82 11.40 7.89 -10.50
CA GLY A 82 10.65 6.93 -9.69
C GLY A 82 9.32 6.57 -10.34
N SER A 83 8.59 7.57 -10.84
CA SER A 83 7.31 7.37 -11.53
C SER A 83 7.48 6.58 -12.82
N VAL A 84 8.48 6.89 -13.65
CA VAL A 84 8.77 6.14 -14.88
C VAL A 84 9.15 4.69 -14.57
N MET A 85 9.95 4.44 -13.53
CA MET A 85 10.33 3.08 -13.15
C MET A 85 9.11 2.26 -12.67
N VAL A 86 8.22 2.85 -11.87
CA VAL A 86 6.99 2.19 -11.42
C VAL A 86 6.03 1.97 -12.59
N LEU A 87 5.78 2.98 -13.41
CA LEU A 87 4.91 2.86 -14.59
C LEU A 87 5.44 1.84 -15.59
N GLY A 88 6.77 1.78 -15.78
CA GLY A 88 7.41 0.77 -16.61
C GLY A 88 7.20 -0.65 -16.08
N GLY A 89 7.38 -0.85 -14.77
CA GLY A 89 7.13 -2.15 -14.13
C GLY A 89 5.67 -2.59 -14.21
N VAL A 90 4.73 -1.67 -13.92
CA VAL A 90 3.28 -1.94 -13.99
C VAL A 90 2.82 -2.15 -15.43
N GLY A 91 3.32 -1.35 -16.38
CA GLY A 91 3.02 -1.50 -17.80
C GLY A 91 3.50 -2.84 -18.36
N TYR A 92 4.73 -3.24 -18.03
CA TYR A 92 5.26 -4.55 -18.40
C TYR A 92 4.43 -5.70 -17.80
N PHE A 93 4.08 -5.59 -16.51
CA PHE A 93 3.27 -6.60 -15.83
C PHE A 93 1.85 -6.69 -16.44
N THR A 94 1.21 -5.56 -16.71
CA THR A 94 -0.12 -5.48 -17.34
C THR A 94 -0.10 -6.11 -18.74
N TRP A 95 0.94 -5.84 -19.53
CA TRP A 95 1.09 -6.43 -20.86
C TRP A 95 1.35 -7.94 -20.81
N ALA A 96 2.17 -8.40 -19.86
CA ALA A 96 2.40 -9.82 -19.63
C ALA A 96 1.12 -10.57 -19.24
N GLU A 97 0.27 -9.96 -18.39
CA GLU A 97 -1.02 -10.51 -18.00
C GLU A 97 -1.99 -10.58 -19.19
N SER A 98 -2.06 -9.50 -19.99
CA SER A 98 -2.91 -9.43 -21.19
C SER A 98 -2.55 -10.48 -22.25
N ARG A 99 -1.26 -10.83 -22.37
CA ARG A 99 -0.78 -11.91 -23.25
C ARG A 99 -1.20 -13.30 -22.77
N LYS A 100 -1.23 -13.51 -21.44
CA LYS A 100 -1.64 -14.78 -20.85
C LYS A 100 -3.14 -15.03 -21.02
N SER A 101 -3.96 -13.97 -20.98
CA SER A 101 -5.40 -14.05 -21.28
C SER A 101 -5.71 -14.31 -22.76
N ALA A 102 -4.86 -13.89 -23.70
CA ALA A 102 -5.06 -14.10 -25.14
C ALA A 102 -4.70 -15.51 -25.64
N THR A 103 -4.03 -16.33 -24.80
CA THR A 103 -3.59 -17.70 -25.16
C THR A 103 -4.47 -18.79 -24.54
N SER A 104 -5.53 -18.40 -23.82
CA SER A 104 -6.54 -19.31 -23.24
C SER A 104 -7.87 -19.18 -23.98
N ASN A 105 -7.83 -19.25 -25.32
CA ASN A 105 -9.01 -19.47 -26.16
C ASN A 105 -8.62 -20.37 -27.33
#